data_AF-A0A0F9TKK3-F1
#
_entry.id   AF-A0A0F9TKK3-F1
#
_cell.length_a   1.000
_cell.length_b   1.000
_cell.length_c   1.000
_cell.angle_alpha   90.00
_cell.angle_beta   90.00
_cell.angle_gamma   90.00
#
_symmetry.space_group_name_H-M   'P 1'
#
loop_
_entity.id
_entity.type
_entity.pdbx_description
1 polymer ?
#
loop_
_entity_poly.entity_id
_entity_poly.type
_entity_poly.pdbx_seq_one_letter_code
_entity_poly.pdbx_strand_id
1 'polypeptide(L)'
;MKVAIVGNGPSAKGKGAEIDACDFVVRIKAWWRHGAKDAGEKINAWAWYGDHAGLRECPVGMDGEVWFTQCSNQILAHDPDKQERHLTAFANYSLGRPASWLSNQEWDRLVARRDSHHPSTGMVAVAMALARFPGCELHLFGFDSTTRDRPDFYDARNADLNALDPHRQLSEKQMFRRIGDGTWLGEPTTATLVWHDMPRLD
;
A
#
# COMPACT_ATOMS: atom_id res chain seq x y z
N MET A 1 8.26 -7.46 -15.83
CA MET A 1 7.59 -8.06 -14.66
C MET A 1 6.43 -7.17 -14.28
N LYS A 2 5.24 -7.73 -14.10
CA LYS A 2 4.03 -7.02 -13.67
C LYS A 2 3.88 -7.11 -12.16
N VAL A 3 3.92 -5.97 -11.49
CA VAL A 3 3.75 -5.89 -10.03
C VAL A 3 2.44 -5.16 -9.75
N ALA A 4 1.48 -5.83 -9.11
CA ALA A 4 0.22 -5.23 -8.69
C ALA A 4 0.31 -4.74 -7.25
N ILE A 5 -0.06 -3.49 -7.02
CA ILE A 5 -0.42 -2.98 -5.69
C ILE A 5 -1.92 -2.82 -5.67
N VAL A 6 -2.57 -3.52 -4.76
CA VAL A 6 -4.04 -3.52 -4.64
C VAL A 6 -4.43 -2.75 -3.39
N GLY A 7 -4.94 -1.55 -3.62
CA GLY A 7 -5.62 -0.73 -2.64
C GLY A 7 -6.97 -1.31 -2.22
N ASN A 8 -7.53 -0.78 -1.14
CA ASN A 8 -8.84 -1.21 -0.63
C ASN A 8 -10.01 -0.41 -1.23
N GLY A 9 -9.76 0.43 -2.24
CA GLY A 9 -10.79 1.21 -2.90
C GLY A 9 -11.68 0.35 -3.83
N PRO A 10 -12.94 0.77 -4.07
CA PRO A 10 -13.92 0.00 -4.80
C PRO A 10 -13.56 -0.24 -6.26
N SER A 11 -12.69 0.57 -6.86
CA SER A 11 -12.30 0.37 -8.27
C SER A 11 -11.56 -0.94 -8.55
N ALA A 12 -11.06 -1.65 -7.52
CA ALA A 12 -10.53 -2.99 -7.68
C ALA A 12 -11.60 -4.07 -7.91
N LYS A 13 -12.90 -3.73 -7.80
CA LYS A 13 -13.99 -4.70 -7.89
C LYS A 13 -14.06 -5.37 -9.26
N GLY A 14 -14.20 -6.69 -9.27
CA GLY A 14 -14.32 -7.48 -10.50
C GLY A 14 -13.03 -7.58 -11.32
N LYS A 15 -11.90 -7.11 -10.77
CA LYS A 15 -10.59 -7.13 -11.42
C LYS A 15 -9.74 -8.34 -11.05
N GLY A 16 -10.32 -9.34 -10.38
CA GLY A 16 -9.57 -10.46 -9.83
C GLY A 16 -8.71 -11.23 -10.83
N ALA A 17 -9.25 -11.55 -12.01
CA ALA A 17 -8.47 -12.22 -13.04
C ALA A 17 -7.27 -11.39 -13.54
N GLU A 18 -7.43 -10.07 -13.64
CA GLU A 18 -6.35 -9.15 -14.05
C GLU A 18 -5.29 -9.04 -12.96
N ILE A 19 -5.70 -8.96 -11.69
CA ILE A 19 -4.82 -8.91 -10.52
C ILE A 19 -4.02 -10.21 -10.39
N ASP A 20 -4.69 -11.36 -10.47
CA ASP A 20 -4.05 -12.66 -10.27
C ASP A 20 -3.10 -13.05 -11.42
N ALA A 21 -3.27 -12.42 -12.59
CA ALA A 21 -2.37 -12.54 -13.73
C ALA A 21 -1.05 -11.76 -13.58
N CYS A 22 -0.92 -10.84 -12.61
CA CYS A 22 0.35 -10.16 -12.34
C CYS A 22 1.40 -11.13 -11.75
N ASP A 23 2.68 -10.87 -12.01
CA ASP A 23 3.78 -11.72 -11.53
C ASP A 23 3.92 -11.65 -10.00
N PHE A 24 3.63 -10.48 -9.42
CA PHE A 24 3.72 -10.23 -7.99
C PHE A 24 2.56 -9.34 -7.50
N VAL A 25 1.83 -9.76 -6.48
CA VAL A 25 0.68 -9.02 -5.94
C VAL A 25 0.92 -8.62 -4.48
N VAL A 26 0.81 -7.32 -4.21
CA VAL A 26 0.88 -6.72 -2.89
C VAL A 26 -0.53 -6.29 -2.47
N ARG A 27 -1.00 -6.83 -1.35
CA ARG A 27 -2.26 -6.39 -0.72
C ARG A 27 -1.99 -5.42 0.43
N ILE A 28 -2.84 -4.42 0.62
CA ILE A 28 -2.64 -3.42 1.69
C ILE A 28 -3.59 -3.62 2.87
N LYS A 29 -3.08 -3.44 4.09
CA LYS A 29 -3.86 -3.47 5.34
C LYS A 29 -4.83 -4.67 5.40
N ALA A 30 -6.02 -4.49 5.98
CA ALA A 30 -7.00 -5.55 6.18
C ALA A 30 -7.89 -5.70 4.93
N TRP A 31 -7.26 -5.97 3.79
CA TRP A 31 -7.93 -6.11 2.48
C TRP A 31 -9.02 -7.19 2.49
N TRP A 32 -8.87 -8.24 3.31
CA TRP A 32 -9.90 -9.27 3.47
C TRP A 32 -11.19 -8.75 4.16
N ARG A 33 -11.12 -7.63 4.89
CA ARG A 33 -12.28 -7.01 5.55
C ARG A 33 -12.84 -5.81 4.81
N HIS A 34 -11.97 -5.10 4.11
CA HIS A 34 -12.22 -3.76 3.56
C HIS A 34 -11.86 -3.61 2.09
N GLY A 35 -11.22 -4.60 1.49
CA GLY A 35 -10.92 -4.60 0.05
C GLY A 35 -12.16 -4.88 -0.77
N ALA A 36 -12.10 -4.50 -2.04
CA ALA A 36 -13.21 -4.71 -2.97
C ALA A 36 -13.49 -6.19 -3.22
N LYS A 37 -14.77 -6.53 -3.45
CA LYS A 37 -15.22 -7.85 -3.87
C LYS A 37 -14.62 -8.26 -5.21
N ASP A 38 -14.40 -9.56 -5.38
CA ASP A 38 -13.90 -10.15 -6.63
C ASP A 38 -12.58 -9.52 -7.11
N ALA A 39 -11.76 -9.05 -6.18
CA ALA A 39 -10.46 -8.45 -6.44
C ALA A 39 -9.32 -9.47 -6.48
N GLY A 40 -9.63 -10.75 -6.74
CA GLY A 40 -8.65 -11.84 -6.88
C GLY A 40 -8.16 -12.38 -5.55
N GLU A 41 -7.45 -13.50 -5.61
CA GLU A 41 -7.00 -14.24 -4.42
C GLU A 41 -5.48 -14.23 -4.25
N LYS A 42 -4.73 -13.89 -5.30
CA LYS A 42 -3.28 -13.92 -5.27
C LYS A 42 -2.73 -12.89 -4.29
N ILE A 43 -1.77 -13.34 -3.50
CA ILE A 43 -1.01 -12.55 -2.56
C ILE A 43 0.42 -13.08 -2.54
N ASN A 44 1.37 -12.21 -2.87
CA ASN A 44 2.80 -12.49 -2.74
C ASN A 44 3.38 -11.71 -1.56
N ALA A 45 2.88 -10.49 -1.33
CA ALA A 45 3.22 -9.69 -0.18
C ALA A 45 2.01 -9.01 0.45
N TRP A 46 2.14 -8.68 1.73
CA TRP A 46 1.16 -7.95 2.50
C TRP A 46 1.77 -6.71 3.17
N ALA A 47 1.30 -5.52 2.77
CA ALA A 47 1.76 -4.26 3.33
C ALA A 47 0.97 -3.84 4.58
N TRP A 48 1.66 -3.68 5.72
CA TRP A 48 1.03 -3.44 7.02
C TRP A 48 1.82 -2.45 7.90
N TYR A 49 1.09 -1.68 8.73
CA TYR A 49 1.65 -0.63 9.62
C TYR A 49 1.94 -1.10 11.06
N GLY A 50 1.65 -2.35 11.41
CA GLY A 50 2.09 -2.97 12.69
C GLY A 50 1.11 -2.90 13.86
N ASP A 51 -0.15 -2.46 13.67
CA ASP A 51 -1.14 -2.40 14.76
C ASP A 51 -1.79 -3.76 15.06
N HIS A 52 -1.67 -4.20 16.32
CA HIS A 52 -2.18 -5.47 16.87
C HIS A 52 -3.70 -5.68 16.66
N ALA A 53 -4.51 -4.63 16.58
CA ALA A 53 -5.97 -4.77 16.52
C ALA A 53 -6.47 -5.50 15.25
N GLY A 54 -5.76 -5.37 14.13
CA GLY A 54 -6.15 -6.01 12.86
C GLY A 54 -5.81 -7.49 12.74
N LEU A 55 -4.87 -7.99 13.57
CA LEU A 55 -4.26 -9.32 13.46
C LEU A 55 -5.17 -10.48 13.79
N ARG A 56 -6.01 -10.31 14.81
CA ARG A 56 -6.79 -11.42 15.40
C ARG A 56 -7.79 -12.04 14.42
N GLU A 57 -8.10 -11.32 13.34
CA GLU A 57 -8.97 -11.82 12.28
C GLU A 57 -8.25 -11.81 10.92
N CYS A 58 -6.91 -11.77 10.90
CA CYS A 58 -6.16 -12.05 9.69
C CYS A 58 -6.43 -13.51 9.29
N PRO A 59 -6.83 -13.79 8.04
CA PRO A 59 -7.10 -15.15 7.59
C PRO A 59 -5.91 -16.05 7.87
N VAL A 60 -6.16 -17.14 8.61
CA VAL A 60 -5.18 -18.20 8.84
C VAL A 60 -4.75 -18.75 7.47
N GLY A 61 -3.44 -18.87 7.22
CA GLY A 61 -2.91 -19.42 5.97
C GLY A 61 -2.59 -18.41 4.86
N MET A 62 -2.44 -17.11 5.16
CA MET A 62 -1.85 -16.19 4.18
C MET A 62 -0.40 -16.55 3.85
N ASP A 63 -0.16 -17.15 2.70
CA ASP A 63 1.20 -17.32 2.17
C ASP A 63 1.71 -16.00 1.59
N GLY A 64 2.97 -15.64 1.86
CA GLY A 64 3.59 -14.43 1.33
C GLY A 64 4.47 -13.69 2.33
N GLU A 65 5.22 -12.71 1.83
CA GLU A 65 6.09 -11.88 2.64
C GLU A 65 5.33 -10.70 3.27
N VAL A 66 5.86 -10.16 4.36
CA VAL A 66 5.27 -9.01 5.03
C VAL A 66 6.08 -7.76 4.73
N TRP A 67 5.41 -6.73 4.25
CA TRP A 67 5.98 -5.42 3.96
C TRP A 67 5.58 -4.43 5.04
N PHE A 68 6.54 -4.08 5.90
CA PHE A 68 6.29 -3.14 6.97
C PHE A 68 6.35 -1.71 6.45
N THR A 69 5.26 -0.97 6.64
CA THR A 69 5.14 0.41 6.16
C THR A 69 5.59 1.44 7.19
N GLN A 70 6.61 1.08 7.96
CA GLN A 70 7.37 1.90 8.89
C GLN A 70 8.85 1.70 8.57
N CYS A 71 9.68 2.74 8.69
CA CYS A 71 11.12 2.56 8.63
C CYS A 71 11.70 2.15 9.99
N SER A 72 12.93 1.63 9.99
CA SER A 72 13.59 1.18 11.21
C SER A 72 13.66 2.28 12.28
N ASN A 73 13.88 3.54 11.87
CA ASN A 73 13.90 4.67 12.80
C ASN A 73 12.55 4.90 13.49
N GLN A 74 11.42 4.72 12.79
CA GLN A 74 10.12 4.85 13.42
C GLN A 74 9.85 3.70 14.39
N ILE A 75 10.25 2.48 14.03
CA ILE A 75 10.12 1.31 14.90
C ILE A 75 10.92 1.51 16.20
N LEU A 76 12.13 2.06 16.09
CA LEU A 76 13.06 2.23 17.21
C LEU A 76 12.88 3.54 18.00
N ALA A 77 12.30 4.59 17.41
CA ALA A 77 12.14 5.90 18.06
C ALA A 77 10.85 6.02 18.92
N HIS A 78 10.04 4.97 18.97
CA HIS A 78 8.90 4.95 19.88
C HIS A 78 9.35 4.72 21.33
N ASP A 79 8.59 5.30 22.27
CA ASP A 79 8.56 4.93 23.69
C ASP A 79 8.90 3.44 23.90
N PRO A 80 9.85 3.06 24.78
CA PRO A 80 10.30 1.68 24.97
C PRO A 80 9.16 0.66 25.09
N ASP A 81 8.06 1.02 25.78
CA ASP A 81 6.88 0.16 25.94
C ASP A 81 6.07 -0.01 24.65
N LYS A 82 6.14 0.95 23.72
CA LYS A 82 5.56 0.86 22.37
C LYS A 82 6.50 0.12 21.41
N GLN A 83 7.81 0.28 21.58
CA GLN A 83 8.83 -0.41 20.80
C GLN A 83 8.73 -1.92 20.98
N GLU A 84 8.65 -2.42 22.22
CA GLU A 84 8.49 -3.86 22.50
C GLU A 84 7.20 -4.41 21.88
N ARG A 85 6.09 -3.66 21.98
CA ARG A 85 4.81 -4.03 21.36
C ARG A 85 4.90 -4.11 19.84
N HIS A 86 5.56 -3.15 19.19
CA HIS A 86 5.75 -3.15 17.74
C HIS A 86 6.65 -4.29 17.28
N LEU A 87 7.80 -4.50 17.94
CA LEU A 87 8.72 -5.61 17.64
C LEU A 87 8.07 -6.98 17.84
N THR A 88 7.28 -7.14 18.91
CA THR A 88 6.49 -8.35 19.14
C THR A 88 5.43 -8.51 18.06
N ALA A 89 4.76 -7.43 17.65
CA ALA A 89 3.84 -7.47 16.52
C ALA A 89 4.58 -7.93 15.26
N PHE A 90 5.72 -7.32 14.92
CA PHE A 90 6.53 -7.65 13.75
C PHE A 90 6.96 -9.12 13.74
N ALA A 91 7.46 -9.64 14.85
CA ALA A 91 7.82 -11.05 15.00
C ALA A 91 6.60 -11.98 14.82
N ASN A 92 5.44 -11.56 15.34
CA ASN A 92 4.18 -12.30 15.17
C ASN A 92 3.59 -12.16 13.75
N TYR A 93 3.88 -11.07 13.02
CA TYR A 93 3.47 -10.91 11.62
C TYR A 93 4.34 -11.75 10.69
N SER A 94 5.64 -11.81 10.99
CA SER A 94 6.63 -12.49 10.18
C SER A 94 6.85 -13.95 10.58
N LEU A 95 5.98 -14.59 11.38
CA LEU A 95 6.09 -15.97 11.89
C LEU A 95 6.52 -16.98 10.80
N GLY A 96 7.83 -17.12 10.58
CA GLY A 96 8.42 -17.94 9.52
C GLY A 96 8.34 -17.38 8.09
N ARG A 97 7.93 -16.11 7.90
CA ARG A 97 7.78 -15.44 6.61
C ARG A 97 8.88 -14.40 6.38
N PRO A 98 9.31 -14.20 5.11
CA PRO A 98 10.17 -13.07 4.79
C PRO A 98 9.51 -11.75 5.19
N ALA A 99 10.30 -10.84 5.75
CA ALA A 99 9.88 -9.49 6.07
C ALA A 99 10.71 -8.49 5.29
N SER A 100 10.12 -7.36 4.91
CA SER A 100 10.78 -6.29 4.17
C SER A 100 10.28 -4.93 4.63
N TRP A 101 11.12 -3.91 4.49
CA TRP A 101 10.81 -2.51 4.77
C TRP A 101 11.69 -1.63 3.88
N LEU A 102 11.31 -0.36 3.71
CA LEU A 102 12.16 0.62 3.04
C LEU A 102 13.43 0.87 3.85
N SER A 103 14.56 1.04 3.16
CA SER A 103 15.76 1.60 3.79
C SER A 103 15.45 2.98 4.38
N ASN A 104 16.17 3.39 5.43
CA ASN A 104 15.98 4.72 6.01
C ASN A 104 16.20 5.82 4.95
N GLN A 105 17.16 5.64 4.04
CA GLN A 105 17.41 6.58 2.96
C GLN A 105 16.21 6.73 2.01
N GLU A 106 15.59 5.64 1.59
CA GLU A 106 14.41 5.70 0.72
C GLU A 106 13.19 6.24 1.45
N TRP A 107 13.05 5.90 2.73
CA TRP A 107 12.04 6.50 3.59
C TRP A 107 12.19 8.01 3.69
N ASP A 108 13.41 8.50 3.97
CA ASP A 108 13.71 9.92 4.10
C ASP A 108 13.41 10.67 2.79
N ARG A 109 13.76 10.07 1.64
CA ARG A 109 13.40 10.60 0.32
C ARG A 109 11.89 10.67 0.12
N LEU A 110 11.16 9.65 0.54
CA LEU A 110 9.70 9.58 0.44
C LEU A 110 9.04 10.68 1.29
N VAL A 111 9.48 10.88 2.53
CA VAL A 111 8.86 11.87 3.44
C VAL A 111 9.31 13.31 3.17
N ALA A 112 10.55 13.53 2.72
CA ALA A 112 11.07 14.87 2.40
C ALA A 112 10.27 15.57 1.29
N ARG A 113 9.65 14.79 0.39
CA ARG A 113 8.82 15.31 -0.70
C ARG A 113 7.36 15.57 -0.30
N ARG A 114 6.98 15.35 0.98
CA ARG A 114 5.57 15.31 1.43
C ARG A 114 5.21 16.31 2.53
N ASP A 115 5.99 17.37 2.70
CA ASP A 115 5.69 18.48 3.64
C ASP A 115 5.26 17.97 5.04
N SER A 116 6.06 17.09 5.63
CA SER A 116 5.93 16.58 7.01
C SER A 116 4.72 15.67 7.31
N HIS A 117 4.02 15.13 6.31
CA HIS A 117 2.91 14.18 6.53
C HIS A 117 3.36 12.72 6.36
N HIS A 118 2.87 11.83 7.24
CA HIS A 118 3.15 10.40 7.16
C HIS A 118 2.52 9.80 5.88
N PRO A 119 3.26 8.99 5.09
CA PRO A 119 2.71 8.33 3.90
C PRO A 119 1.67 7.28 4.26
N SER A 120 0.69 7.10 3.39
CA SER A 120 -0.26 6.00 3.48
C SER A 120 0.47 4.67 3.26
N THR A 121 -0.11 3.57 3.76
CA THR A 121 0.38 2.22 3.47
C THR A 121 0.47 1.96 1.97
N GLY A 122 -0.47 2.49 1.17
CA GLY A 122 -0.44 2.37 -0.29
C GLY A 122 0.77 3.07 -0.91
N MET A 123 1.08 4.29 -0.47
CA MET A 123 2.25 5.04 -0.94
C MET A 123 3.56 4.32 -0.58
N VAL A 124 3.67 3.81 0.65
CA VAL A 124 4.86 3.05 1.06
C VAL A 124 5.00 1.75 0.27
N ALA A 125 3.90 1.04 0.01
CA ALA A 125 3.92 -0.17 -0.81
C ALA A 125 4.38 0.11 -2.25
N VAL A 126 3.95 1.21 -2.85
CA VAL A 126 4.46 1.64 -4.17
C VAL A 126 5.95 1.93 -4.12
N ALA A 127 6.42 2.68 -3.12
CA ALA A 127 7.85 2.94 -2.93
C ALA A 127 8.66 1.63 -2.82
N MET A 128 8.18 0.68 -2.01
CA MET A 128 8.84 -0.61 -1.82
C MET A 128 8.90 -1.43 -3.11
N ALA A 129 7.83 -1.43 -3.90
CA ALA A 129 7.81 -2.12 -5.18
C ALA A 129 8.80 -1.52 -6.18
N LEU A 130 8.88 -0.19 -6.26
CA LEU A 130 9.83 0.49 -7.14
C LEU A 130 11.29 0.27 -6.72
N ALA A 131 11.56 0.23 -5.42
CA ALA A 131 12.88 -0.06 -4.88
C ALA A 131 13.33 -1.50 -5.18
N ARG A 132 12.39 -2.46 -5.03
CA ARG A 132 12.70 -3.89 -5.11
C ARG A 132 12.64 -4.47 -6.52
N PHE A 133 11.81 -3.89 -7.39
CA PHE A 133 11.62 -4.34 -8.76
C PHE A 133 11.91 -3.21 -9.76
N PRO A 134 13.19 -2.82 -9.95
CA PRO A 134 13.56 -1.83 -10.96
C PRO A 134 13.06 -2.24 -12.35
N GLY A 135 12.44 -1.32 -13.07
CA GLY A 135 11.91 -1.57 -14.42
C GLY A 135 10.64 -2.42 -14.47
N CYS A 136 9.90 -2.56 -13.36
CA CYS A 136 8.61 -3.23 -13.40
C CYS A 136 7.54 -2.43 -14.15
N GLU A 137 6.55 -3.15 -14.69
CA GLU A 137 5.26 -2.58 -15.04
C GLU A 137 4.41 -2.59 -13.77
N LEU A 138 4.22 -1.41 -13.18
CA LEU A 138 3.49 -1.24 -11.93
C LEU A 138 1.99 -1.10 -12.23
N HIS A 139 1.19 -2.04 -11.73
CA HIS A 139 -0.26 -2.00 -11.80
C HIS A 139 -0.84 -1.48 -10.49
N LEU A 140 -1.66 -0.43 -10.55
CA LEU A 140 -2.38 0.09 -9.39
C LEU A 140 -3.88 -0.19 -9.53
N PHE A 141 -4.47 -0.81 -8.51
CA PHE A 141 -5.91 -1.09 -8.40
C PHE A 141 -6.46 -0.52 -7.09
N GLY A 142 -7.69 0.00 -7.07
CA GLY A 142 -8.34 0.43 -5.81
C GLY A 142 -7.68 1.65 -5.13
N PHE A 143 -7.08 2.55 -5.90
CA PHE A 143 -6.49 3.82 -5.44
C PHE A 143 -7.41 5.03 -5.74
N ASP A 144 -8.71 4.85 -5.62
CA ASP A 144 -9.78 5.75 -6.08
C ASP A 144 -10.51 6.51 -4.95
N SER A 145 -9.97 6.46 -3.73
CA SER A 145 -10.43 7.13 -2.49
C SER A 145 -10.62 8.67 -2.52
N THR A 146 -10.58 9.31 -3.69
CA THR A 146 -10.76 10.77 -3.87
C THR A 146 -11.83 11.11 -4.91
N THR A 147 -12.65 10.16 -5.36
CA THR A 147 -13.74 10.50 -6.28
C THR A 147 -14.86 11.21 -5.51
N ARG A 148 -14.94 12.53 -5.70
CA ARG A 148 -16.05 13.39 -5.24
C ARG A 148 -17.43 12.89 -5.73
N ASP A 149 -17.45 12.05 -6.76
CA ASP A 149 -18.65 11.66 -7.51
C ASP A 149 -19.06 10.18 -7.42
N ARG A 150 -18.46 9.34 -6.54
CA ARG A 150 -18.94 7.94 -6.42
C ARG A 150 -19.00 7.42 -4.98
N PRO A 151 -20.16 7.56 -4.32
CA PRO A 151 -20.58 6.62 -3.31
C PRO A 151 -21.10 5.37 -4.02
N ASP A 152 -20.24 4.54 -4.61
CA ASP A 152 -20.63 3.14 -4.90
C ASP A 152 -20.55 2.34 -3.59
N PHE A 153 -21.52 2.69 -2.76
CA PHE A 153 -22.30 2.07 -1.69
C PHE A 153 -22.08 0.60 -1.29
N TYR A 154 -21.22 -0.19 -1.94
CA TYR A 154 -21.14 -1.63 -1.67
C TYR A 154 -19.74 -2.20 -1.29
N ASP A 155 -18.69 -1.37 -1.20
CA ASP A 155 -17.32 -1.81 -0.82
C ASP A 155 -16.44 -0.58 -0.55
N ALA A 156 -16.23 -0.06 0.66
CA ALA A 156 -15.90 -0.67 1.93
C ALA A 156 -16.73 -0.03 3.06
N ARG A 157 -17.78 -0.72 3.54
CA ARG A 157 -18.72 -0.34 4.64
C ARG A 157 -18.50 1.04 5.33
N ASN A 158 -19.06 2.11 4.74
CA ASN A 158 -19.54 3.38 5.36
C ASN A 158 -18.62 4.10 6.37
N ALA A 159 -17.39 4.43 6.01
CA ALA A 159 -16.64 5.44 6.77
C ALA A 159 -16.99 6.85 6.29
N ASP A 160 -17.44 7.68 7.23
CA ASP A 160 -17.58 9.14 7.11
C ASP A 160 -16.37 9.72 6.37
N LEU A 161 -16.60 10.36 5.20
CA LEU A 161 -15.55 10.96 4.38
C LEU A 161 -14.73 12.00 5.16
N ASN A 162 -15.28 12.54 6.25
CA ASN A 162 -14.59 13.47 7.15
C ASN A 162 -13.46 12.81 7.97
N ALA A 163 -13.37 11.47 8.04
CA ALA A 163 -12.28 10.75 8.67
C ALA A 163 -11.07 10.52 7.73
N LEU A 164 -11.21 10.86 6.45
CA LEU A 164 -10.17 10.70 5.44
C LEU A 164 -9.45 12.04 5.22
N ASP A 165 -8.55 12.46 6.12
CA ASP A 165 -7.21 12.89 5.65
C ASP A 165 -6.12 13.10 6.74
N PRO A 166 -5.53 12.05 7.33
CA PRO A 166 -4.21 12.18 7.95
C PRO A 166 -3.04 12.07 6.94
N HIS A 167 -3.29 11.72 5.66
CA HIS A 167 -2.27 11.20 4.74
C HIS A 167 -2.12 11.93 3.41
N ARG A 168 -2.74 13.09 3.18
CA ARG A 168 -2.73 13.85 1.91
C ARG A 168 -2.89 12.96 0.67
N GLN A 169 -3.94 12.15 0.61
CA GLN A 169 -4.07 11.12 -0.43
C GLN A 169 -4.08 11.67 -1.86
N LEU A 170 -4.58 12.90 -2.07
CA LEU A 170 -4.53 13.55 -3.39
C LEU A 170 -3.08 13.79 -3.85
N SER A 171 -2.18 14.20 -2.94
CA SER A 171 -0.77 14.44 -3.31
C SER A 171 -0.05 13.13 -3.63
N GLU A 172 -0.37 12.03 -2.93
CA GLU A 172 0.16 10.69 -3.26
C GLU A 172 -0.25 10.26 -4.67
N LYS A 173 -1.50 10.51 -5.04
CA LYS A 173 -2.02 10.18 -6.36
C LYS A 173 -1.35 10.98 -7.48
N GLN A 174 -1.11 12.27 -7.24
CA GLN A 174 -0.33 13.10 -8.15
C GLN A 174 1.11 12.57 -8.30
N MET A 175 1.70 12.03 -7.23
CA MET A 175 3.01 11.37 -7.31
C MET A 175 2.96 10.05 -8.08
N PHE A 176 1.92 9.24 -7.93
CA PHE A 176 1.77 8.00 -8.72
C PHE A 176 1.70 8.32 -10.20
N ARG A 177 0.90 9.31 -10.61
CA ARG A 177 0.77 9.70 -12.02
C ARG A 177 2.12 10.01 -12.68
N ARG A 178 3.03 10.64 -11.94
CA ARG A 178 4.39 10.97 -12.42
C ARG A 178 5.22 9.75 -12.81
N ILE A 179 4.92 8.57 -12.26
CA ILE A 179 5.56 7.30 -12.67
C ILE A 179 5.24 7.02 -14.13
N GLY A 180 3.99 7.25 -14.56
CA GLY A 180 3.59 7.13 -15.96
C GLY A 180 4.30 8.13 -16.89
N ASP A 181 4.71 9.28 -16.35
CA ASP A 181 5.51 10.28 -17.04
C ASP A 181 7.03 9.99 -16.97
N GLY A 182 7.42 8.83 -16.43
CA GLY A 182 8.83 8.40 -16.32
C GLY A 182 9.58 8.98 -15.13
N THR A 183 8.89 9.49 -14.10
CA THR A 183 9.53 10.05 -12.90
C THR A 183 8.98 9.52 -11.57
N TRP A 184 9.85 9.32 -10.59
CA TRP A 184 9.49 8.96 -9.21
C TRP A 184 10.25 9.85 -8.23
N LEU A 185 9.55 10.51 -7.30
CA LEU A 185 10.12 11.46 -6.33
C LEU A 185 11.01 12.55 -6.95
N GLY A 186 10.74 12.92 -8.21
CA GLY A 186 11.46 13.94 -8.97
C GLY A 186 12.71 13.43 -9.70
N GLU A 187 12.95 12.12 -9.71
CA GLU A 187 14.05 11.49 -10.44
C GLU A 187 13.52 10.59 -11.57
N PRO A 188 14.29 10.34 -12.63
CA PRO A 188 13.92 9.38 -13.66
C PRO A 188 13.67 7.99 -13.07
N THR A 189 12.61 7.31 -13.53
CA THR A 189 12.35 5.90 -13.21
C THR A 189 12.26 5.07 -14.47
N THR A 190 12.69 3.82 -14.39
CA THR A 190 12.56 2.84 -15.47
C THR A 190 11.25 2.04 -15.38
N ALA A 191 10.50 2.19 -14.28
CA ALA A 191 9.20 1.56 -14.13
C ALA A 191 8.15 2.25 -15.00
N THR A 192 7.19 1.48 -15.50
CA THR A 192 5.99 2.00 -16.18
C THR A 192 4.78 1.89 -15.26
N LEU A 193 3.72 2.63 -15.55
CA LEU A 193 2.49 2.63 -14.76
C LEU A 193 1.28 2.23 -15.59
N VAL A 194 0.53 1.25 -15.10
CA VAL A 194 -0.84 0.94 -15.52
C VAL A 194 -1.77 1.18 -14.34
N TRP A 195 -2.45 2.32 -14.32
CA TRP A 195 -3.39 2.66 -13.26
C TRP A 195 -4.83 2.36 -13.68
N HIS A 196 -5.39 1.29 -13.10
CA HIS A 196 -6.75 0.85 -13.35
C HIS A 196 -7.74 1.80 -12.68
N ASP A 197 -8.66 2.33 -13.49
CA ASP A 197 -9.71 3.24 -13.05
C ASP A 197 -9.15 4.47 -12.31
N MET A 198 -8.11 5.08 -12.90
CA MET A 198 -7.45 6.27 -12.36
C MET A 198 -8.47 7.38 -12.05
N PRO A 199 -8.53 7.87 -10.80
CA PRO A 199 -9.47 8.93 -10.44
C PRO A 199 -9.08 10.25 -11.11
N ARG A 200 -10.06 11.14 -11.25
CA ARG A 200 -9.82 12.54 -11.59
C ARG A 200 -8.96 13.19 -10.48
N LEU A 201 -7.99 14.01 -10.89
CA LEU A 201 -6.98 14.63 -10.02
C LEU A 201 -7.04 16.17 -10.06
N ASP A 202 -8.09 16.73 -10.66
CA ASP A 202 -8.37 18.16 -10.80
C ASP A 202 -9.24 18.74 -9.67
#